data_AF-A0A7S3LIR9-F1
#
_entry.id   AF-A0A7S3LIR9-F1
#
_cell.length_a   1.000
_cell.length_b   1.000
_cell.length_c   1.000
_cell.angle_alpha   90.00
_cell.angle_beta   90.00
_cell.angle_gamma   90.00
#
_symmetry.space_group_name_H-M   'P 1'
#
loop_
_entity.id
_entity.type
_entity.pdbx_description
1 polymer ?
#
loop_
_entity_poly.entity_id
_entity_poly.type
_entity_poly.pdbx_seq_one_letter_code
_entity_poly.pdbx_strand_id
1 'polypeptide(L)'
;DSIKRVEILSEVQSMLNVEAKDVDALSRTRTVGEVVEAMKNELRFSGSPAVATTVPAVASPTTSTAVSAELLAKAETVVLEVLASKTGYETDMIEEDMELE
;
A
#
# COMPACT_ATOMS: atom_id res chain seq x y z
N ASP A 1 -8.61 1.09 -16.54
CA ASP A 1 -7.55 1.27 -17.55
C ASP A 1 -6.40 2.16 -17.08
N SER A 2 -6.63 3.36 -16.56
CA SER A 2 -5.58 4.08 -15.76
C SER A 2 -6.21 4.87 -14.62
N ILE A 3 -7.39 5.45 -14.86
CA ILE A 3 -8.21 6.13 -13.84
C ILE A 3 -8.57 5.18 -12.70
N LYS A 4 -9.00 3.94 -13.02
CA LYS A 4 -9.37 2.98 -11.99
C LYS A 4 -8.18 2.60 -11.10
N ARG A 5 -6.96 2.50 -11.65
CA ARG A 5 -5.74 2.21 -10.90
C ARG A 5 -5.38 3.35 -9.96
N VAL A 6 -5.41 4.59 -10.44
CA VAL A 6 -5.16 5.77 -9.58
C VAL A 6 -6.15 5.85 -8.42
N GLU A 7 -7.44 5.55 -8.65
CA GLU A 7 -8.42 5.48 -7.56
C GLU A 7 -8.13 4.38 -6.55
N ILE A 8 -7.78 3.15 -7.01
CA ILE A 8 -7.41 2.04 -6.12
C ILE A 8 -6.24 2.47 -5.25
N LEU A 9 -5.19 2.99 -5.87
CA LEU A 9 -4.01 3.46 -5.17
C LEU A 9 -4.32 4.57 -4.17
N SER A 10 -5.21 5.49 -4.52
CA SER A 10 -5.60 6.58 -3.61
C SER A 10 -6.39 6.06 -2.41
N GLU A 11 -7.30 5.11 -2.61
CA GLU A 11 -8.11 4.51 -1.55
C GLU A 11 -7.24 3.67 -0.61
N VAL A 12 -6.37 2.86 -1.20
CA VAL A 12 -5.40 2.01 -0.51
C VAL A 12 -4.45 2.86 0.37
N GLN A 13 -3.93 3.96 -0.17
CA GLN A 13 -3.10 4.93 0.58
C GLN A 13 -3.87 5.60 1.72
N SER A 14 -5.13 5.99 1.46
CA SER A 14 -6.03 6.59 2.46
C SER A 14 -6.31 5.63 3.62
N MET A 15 -6.65 4.38 3.33
CA MET A 15 -6.92 3.33 4.32
C MET A 15 -5.69 2.98 5.17
N LEU A 16 -4.50 2.97 4.57
CA LEU A 16 -3.27 2.71 5.29
C LEU A 16 -2.66 3.95 5.97
N ASN A 17 -3.19 5.14 5.68
CA ASN A 17 -2.59 6.42 6.08
C ASN A 17 -1.10 6.47 5.69
N VAL A 18 -0.80 6.06 4.45
CA VAL A 18 0.55 6.09 3.87
C VAL A 18 0.53 6.94 2.61
N GLU A 19 1.61 7.67 2.38
CA GLU A 19 1.82 8.42 1.15
C GLU A 19 2.82 7.64 0.29
N ALA A 20 2.41 7.23 -0.91
CA ALA A 20 3.31 6.60 -1.85
C ALA A 20 4.29 7.64 -2.40
N LYS A 21 5.58 7.37 -2.21
CA LYS A 21 6.68 8.12 -2.84
C LYS A 21 6.66 7.91 -4.35
N ASP A 22 6.43 6.67 -4.76
CA ASP A 22 6.61 6.21 -6.14
C ASP A 22 5.27 5.85 -6.79
N VAL A 23 4.41 6.87 -6.91
CA VAL A 23 3.09 6.76 -7.56
C VAL A 23 3.23 6.36 -9.03
N ASP A 24 4.35 6.68 -9.69
CA ASP A 24 4.63 6.30 -11.07
C ASP A 24 4.89 4.79 -11.19
N ALA A 25 5.67 4.21 -10.27
CA ALA A 25 5.85 2.75 -10.20
C ALA A 25 4.51 2.04 -9.97
N LEU A 26 3.71 2.52 -9.02
CA LEU A 26 2.37 1.99 -8.74
C LEU A 26 1.39 2.18 -9.92
N SER A 27 1.55 3.23 -10.73
CA SER A 27 0.72 3.44 -11.92
C SER A 27 1.15 2.55 -13.10
N ARG A 28 2.39 2.05 -13.11
CA ARG A 28 2.91 1.14 -14.14
C ARG A 28 2.53 -0.32 -13.91
N THR A 29 2.18 -0.72 -12.69
CA THR A 29 1.76 -2.08 -12.36
C THR A 29 0.53 -2.46 -13.17
N ARG A 30 0.55 -3.62 -13.83
CA ARG A 30 -0.56 -4.09 -14.66
C ARG A 30 -1.36 -5.20 -14.02
N THR A 31 -0.75 -5.95 -13.13
CA THR A 31 -1.38 -7.09 -12.45
C THR A 31 -1.63 -6.80 -10.98
N VAL A 32 -2.53 -7.57 -10.36
CA VAL A 32 -2.81 -7.49 -8.92
C VAL A 32 -1.54 -7.74 -8.10
N GLY A 33 -0.78 -8.77 -8.48
CA GLY A 33 0.49 -9.11 -7.82
C GLY A 33 1.47 -7.96 -7.84
N GLU A 34 1.62 -7.29 -8.99
CA GLU A 34 2.50 -6.11 -9.10
C GLU A 34 2.05 -4.96 -8.19
N VAL A 35 0.75 -4.69 -8.03
CA VAL A 35 0.27 -3.63 -7.12
C VAL A 35 0.59 -3.99 -5.67
N VAL A 36 0.33 -5.23 -5.26
CA VAL A 36 0.62 -5.72 -3.90
C VAL A 36 2.11 -5.64 -3.62
N GLU A 37 2.95 -6.11 -4.54
CA GLU A 37 4.40 -6.05 -4.42
C GLU A 37 4.92 -4.61 -4.39
N ALA A 38 4.46 -3.75 -5.31
CA ALA A 38 4.85 -2.34 -5.36
C ALA A 38 4.46 -1.61 -4.07
N MET A 39 3.28 -1.91 -3.52
CA MET A 39 2.84 -1.29 -2.27
C MET A 39 3.63 -1.82 -1.05
N LYS A 40 3.92 -3.13 -1.01
CA LYS A 40 4.80 -3.72 0.01
C LYS A 40 6.21 -3.13 -0.07
N ASN A 41 6.70 -2.89 -1.28
CA ASN A 41 7.95 -2.22 -1.55
C ASN A 41 7.91 -0.78 -1.03
N GLU A 42 6.88 -0.02 -1.40
CA GLU A 42 6.69 1.36 -0.93
C GLU A 42 6.60 1.46 0.59
N LEU A 43 5.92 0.55 1.27
CA LEU A 43 5.92 0.52 2.74
C LEU A 43 7.30 0.22 3.32
N ARG A 44 8.03 -0.74 2.73
CA ARG A 44 9.39 -1.10 3.16
C ARG A 44 10.37 0.06 2.99
N PHE A 45 10.27 0.80 1.89
CA PHE A 45 11.15 1.93 1.58
C PHE A 45 10.68 3.25 2.21
N SER A 46 9.38 3.45 2.39
CA SER A 46 8.79 4.59 3.12
C SER A 46 8.96 4.48 4.63
N GLY A 47 9.21 3.28 5.15
CA GLY A 47 9.62 3.04 6.53
C GLY A 47 11.06 3.44 6.84
N SER A 48 11.82 3.92 5.86
CA SER A 48 13.10 4.59 6.14
C SER A 48 12.79 6.01 6.60
N PRO A 49 13.17 6.41 7.84
CA PRO A 49 12.94 7.76 8.29
C PRO A 49 13.78 8.70 7.41
N ALA A 50 13.13 9.39 6.49
CA ALA A 50 13.64 10.64 5.98
C ALA A 50 13.65 11.62 7.15
N VAL A 51 14.79 11.64 7.85
CA VAL A 51 15.33 12.66 8.75
C VAL A 51 14.35 13.80 9.05
N ALA A 52 13.43 13.59 9.98
CA ALA A 52 12.76 14.67 10.67
C ALA A 52 13.62 15.05 11.90
N THR A 53 14.58 15.93 11.67
CA THR A 53 15.01 16.84 12.74
C THR A 53 13.76 17.53 13.28
N THR A 54 13.40 17.31 14.54
CA THR A 54 13.12 18.35 15.54
C THR A 54 12.57 17.78 16.88
N VAL A 55 13.33 18.05 17.94
CA VAL A 55 12.98 18.19 19.38
C VAL A 55 12.75 16.94 20.25
N PRO A 56 13.36 16.84 21.46
CA PRO A 56 13.05 15.80 22.43
C PRO A 56 11.87 16.22 23.32
N ALA A 57 10.79 15.45 23.36
CA ALA A 57 9.75 15.59 24.38
C ALA A 57 9.00 14.28 24.68
N VAL A 58 9.43 13.63 25.76
CA VAL A 58 8.64 12.98 26.84
C VAL A 58 7.48 12.04 26.46
N ALA A 59 7.73 10.75 26.74
CA ALA A 59 6.82 9.69 27.23
C ALA A 59 5.55 9.30 26.43
N SER A 60 5.63 8.15 25.73
CA SER A 60 4.60 7.10 25.61
C SER A 60 5.20 5.85 24.94
N PRO A 61 4.77 4.62 25.25
CA PRO A 61 5.30 3.41 24.61
C PRO A 61 4.57 3.22 23.28
N THR A 62 5.02 3.89 22.22
CA THR A 62 4.51 3.62 20.87
C THR A 62 5.67 3.21 19.99
N THR A 63 5.83 1.89 19.94
CA THR A 63 6.30 1.10 18.79
C THR A 63 7.32 1.79 17.91
N SER A 64 8.58 1.47 18.19
CA SER A 64 9.72 1.75 17.34
C SER A 64 9.40 1.49 15.87
N THR A 65 9.76 2.48 15.07
CA THR A 65 9.91 2.57 13.62
C THR A 65 10.58 1.35 12.99
N ALA A 66 9.84 0.25 12.92
CA ALA A 66 10.04 -0.83 11.98
C ALA A 66 8.73 -0.96 11.22
N VAL A 67 8.81 -1.05 9.89
CA VAL A 67 7.66 -1.43 9.06
C VAL A 67 7.11 -2.71 9.67
N SER A 68 5.98 -2.58 10.37
CA SER A 68 5.45 -3.70 11.14
C SER A 68 4.95 -4.72 10.12
N ALA A 69 5.26 -6.00 10.31
CA ALA A 69 4.71 -7.06 9.46
C ALA A 69 3.17 -6.95 9.37
N GLU A 70 2.55 -6.43 10.44
CA GLU A 70 1.14 -6.06 10.48
C GLU A 70 0.76 -4.98 9.45
N LEU A 71 1.54 -3.90 9.29
CA LEU A 71 1.28 -2.87 8.27
C LEU A 71 1.41 -3.46 6.86
N LEU A 72 2.37 -4.36 6.65
CA LEU A 72 2.58 -5.04 5.37
C LEU A 72 1.42 -6.00 5.03
N ALA A 73 0.94 -6.77 6.02
CA ALA A 73 -0.24 -7.62 5.88
C ALA A 73 -1.52 -6.78 5.67
N LYS A 74 -1.62 -5.63 6.34
CA LYS A 74 -2.72 -4.69 6.18
C LYS A 74 -2.74 -4.06 4.80
N ALA A 75 -1.58 -3.71 4.25
CA ALA A 75 -1.43 -3.21 2.88
C ALA A 75 -1.95 -4.24 1.86
N GLU A 76 -1.50 -5.49 1.99
CA GLU A 76 -1.92 -6.60 1.15
C GLU A 76 -3.44 -6.82 1.22
N THR A 77 -3.99 -6.86 2.43
CA THR A 77 -5.43 -7.01 2.68
C THR A 77 -6.23 -5.86 2.04
N VAL A 78 -5.79 -4.62 2.25
CA VAL A 78 -6.46 -3.43 1.71
C VAL A 78 -6.39 -3.40 0.18
N VAL A 79 -5.26 -3.73 -0.43
CA VAL A 79 -5.15 -3.83 -1.89
C VAL A 79 -6.13 -4.88 -2.43
N LEU A 80 -6.15 -6.08 -1.85
CA LEU A 80 -7.07 -7.15 -2.21
C LEU A 80 -8.54 -6.72 -2.05
N GLU A 81 -8.90 -6.06 -0.95
CA GLU A 81 -10.28 -5.61 -0.66
C GLU A 81 -10.76 -4.55 -1.66
N VAL A 82 -9.89 -3.59 -2.01
CA VAL A 82 -10.22 -2.55 -2.99
C VAL A 82 -10.34 -3.13 -4.40
N LEU A 83 -9.49 -4.11 -4.74
CA LEU A 83 -9.59 -4.86 -5.99
C LEU A 83 -10.85 -5.70 -6.08
N ALA A 84 -11.20 -6.40 -5.00
CA ALA A 84 -12.44 -7.15 -4.86
C ALA A 84 -13.66 -6.25 -5.07
N SER A 85 -13.66 -5.10 -4.39
CA SER A 85 -14.74 -4.12 -4.49
C SER A 85 -14.89 -3.55 -5.90
N LYS A 86 -13.79 -3.39 -6.65
CA LYS A 86 -13.83 -2.87 -8.02
C LYS A 86 -14.14 -3.89 -9.10
N THR A 87 -13.71 -5.12 -8.91
CA THR A 87 -13.90 -6.20 -9.90
C THR A 87 -15.18 -6.99 -9.63
N GLY A 88 -15.69 -6.94 -8.39
CA GLY A 88 -16.82 -7.73 -7.93
C GLY A 88 -16.46 -9.17 -7.56
N TYR A 89 -15.18 -9.55 -7.60
CA TYR A 89 -14.70 -10.85 -7.14
C TYR A 89 -14.35 -10.81 -5.66
N GLU A 90 -14.45 -11.95 -4.97
CA GLU A 90 -13.95 -12.06 -3.60
C GLU A 90 -12.42 -12.10 -3.59
N THR A 91 -11.79 -11.67 -2.50
CA THR A 91 -10.32 -11.67 -2.37
C THR A 91 -9.68 -13.04 -2.58
N ASP A 92 -10.40 -14.13 -2.30
CA ASP A 92 -9.97 -15.52 -2.54
C ASP A 92 -10.02 -15.92 -4.03
N MET A 93 -10.85 -15.25 -4.83
CA MET A 93 -10.93 -15.44 -6.28
C MET A 93 -10.00 -14.51 -7.07
N ILE A 94 -9.31 -13.58 -6.39
CA ILE A 94 -8.38 -12.66 -7.04
C ILE A 94 -7.01 -13.33 -7.14
N GLU A 95 -6.60 -13.61 -8.38
CA GLU A 95 -5.27 -14.14 -8.67
C GLU A 95 -4.27 -13.00 -8.88
N GLU A 96 -3.02 -13.23 -8.48
CA GLU A 96 -1.93 -12.25 -8.68
C GLU A 96 -1.70 -11.91 -10.16
N ASP A 97 -2.03 -12.82 -11.07
CA ASP A 97 -1.89 -12.65 -12.54
C ASP A 97 -3.05 -11.87 -13.16
N MET A 98 -4.13 -11.57 -12.40
CA MET A 98 -5.26 -10.81 -12.95
C MET A 98 -4.82 -9.41 -13.39
N GLU A 99 -5.06 -9.10 -14.66
CA GLU A 99 -4.81 -7.78 -15.23
C GLU A 99 -5.83 -6.74 -14.74
N LEU A 100 -5.31 -5.61 -14.31
CA LEU A 100 -6.05 -4.42 -13.89
C LEU A 100 -6.37 -3.54 -15.12
N GLU A 101 -7.42 -3.95 -15.85
CA GLU A 101 -8.00 -3.19 -16.98
C GLU A 101 -8.77 -1.91 -16.62
#